data_AF-A0A969W463-F1
#
_entry.id   AF-A0A969W463-F1
#
_cell.length_a   1.000
_cell.length_b   1.000
_cell.length_c   1.000
_cell.angle_alpha   90.00
_cell.angle_beta   90.00
_cell.angle_gamma   90.00
#
_symmetry.space_group_name_H-M   'P 1'
#
loop_
_entity.id
_entity.type
_entity.pdbx_description
1 polymer ?
#
loop_
_entity_poly.entity_id
_entity_poly.type
_entity_poly.pdbx_seq_one_letter_code
_entity_poly.pdbx_strand_id
1 'polypeptide(L)'
;PVLEIPEGEAISGVTFPILIKLPAIESKLFVKFWVKDCQTRNIIDGPRWLVDFQRESDADFMTVRTPITLPLGSMEVVFEAIAVEMQTQRESRKASTIRSVTLPNLVQDNDVDFDPP
;
A
#
# COMPACT_ATOMS: atom_id res chain seq x y z
N PRO A 1 8.82 1.33 8.78
CA PRO A 1 7.83 2.09 7.95
C PRO A 1 6.42 1.67 8.34
N VAL A 2 5.44 2.54 8.16
CA VAL A 2 4.01 2.22 8.34
C VAL A 2 3.33 2.31 6.98
N LEU A 3 2.52 1.30 6.65
CA LEU A 3 1.74 1.25 5.43
C LEU A 3 0.30 1.61 5.75
N GLU A 4 -0.22 2.65 5.10
CA GLU A 4 -1.62 3.03 5.17
C GLU A 4 -2.26 2.77 3.81
N ILE A 5 -3.16 1.80 3.81
CA ILE A 5 -3.89 1.36 2.63
C ILE A 5 -5.34 1.80 2.80
N PRO A 6 -5.88 2.59 1.86
CA PRO A 6 -7.24 3.09 1.94
C PRO A 6 -8.24 1.95 2.20
N GLU A 7 -9.27 2.25 3.00
CA GLU A 7 -10.34 1.29 3.27
C GLU A 7 -11.24 1.15 2.03
N GLY A 8 -11.59 -0.09 1.67
CA GLY A 8 -12.54 -0.37 0.58
C GLY A 8 -12.02 -0.22 -0.86
N GLU A 9 -10.82 0.32 -1.09
CA GLU A 9 -10.37 0.72 -2.44
C GLU A 9 -9.51 -0.29 -3.21
N ALA A 10 -9.16 -1.44 -2.62
CA ALA A 10 -8.36 -2.45 -3.32
C ALA A 10 -9.22 -3.16 -4.39
N ILE A 11 -9.46 -2.48 -5.51
CA ILE A 11 -10.24 -2.98 -6.64
C ILE A 11 -9.26 -3.36 -7.75
N SER A 12 -9.37 -4.59 -8.25
CA SER A 12 -8.52 -5.04 -9.35
C SER A 12 -8.70 -4.16 -10.60
N GLY A 13 -7.62 -3.87 -11.30
CA GLY A 13 -7.61 -2.99 -12.48
C GLY A 13 -7.79 -1.49 -12.18
N VAL A 14 -8.11 -1.08 -10.95
CA VAL A 14 -8.20 0.33 -10.55
C VAL A 14 -6.88 0.78 -9.94
N THR A 15 -6.47 2.00 -10.26
CA THR A 15 -5.28 2.61 -9.65
C THR A 15 -5.67 3.34 -8.39
N PHE A 16 -5.02 3.05 -7.28
CA PHE A 16 -5.24 3.71 -5.99
C PHE A 16 -3.90 4.04 -5.31
N PRO A 17 -3.85 5.09 -4.49
CA PRO A 17 -2.61 5.47 -3.80
C PRO A 17 -2.41 4.65 -2.52
N ILE A 18 -1.17 4.20 -2.30
CA ILE A 18 -0.71 3.75 -0.98
C ILE A 18 0.07 4.86 -0.31
N LEU A 19 -0.23 5.13 0.96
CA LEU A 19 0.53 6.07 1.78
C LEU A 19 1.54 5.29 2.63
N ILE A 20 2.82 5.67 2.55
CA ILE A 20 3.88 5.10 3.37
C ILE A 20 4.38 6.19 4.30
N LYS A 21 4.46 5.89 5.60
CA LYS A 21 4.96 6.81 6.62
C LYS A 21 6.29 6.34 7.20
N LEU A 22 7.17 7.30 7.46
CA LEU A 22 8.43 7.15 8.18
C LEU A 22 8.49 8.17 9.32
N PRO A 23 9.18 7.87 10.43
CA PRO A 23 9.43 8.88 11.45
C PRO A 23 10.31 10.00 10.88
N ALA A 24 10.00 11.24 11.21
CA ALA A 24 10.69 12.43 10.73
C ALA A 24 11.97 12.69 11.53
N ILE A 25 12.93 11.78 11.42
CA ILE A 25 14.25 11.83 12.06
C ILE A 25 15.30 12.53 11.16
N GLU A 26 16.43 12.92 11.74
CA GLU A 26 17.53 13.56 10.99
C GLU A 26 18.19 12.63 9.95
N SER A 27 18.23 11.32 10.22
CA SER A 27 18.77 10.34 9.27
C SER A 27 17.92 10.28 8.00
N LYS A 28 18.58 10.35 6.83
CA LYS A 28 17.92 10.08 5.55
C LYS A 28 17.55 8.59 5.45
N LEU A 29 16.25 8.33 5.36
CA LEU A 29 15.68 7.00 5.18
C LEU A 29 15.09 6.87 3.77
N PHE A 30 15.25 5.70 3.18
CA PHE A 30 14.54 5.29 1.95
C PHE A 30 13.69 4.06 2.26
N VAL A 31 12.68 3.79 1.43
CA VAL A 31 11.86 2.58 1.59
C VAL A 31 11.94 1.71 0.35
N LYS A 32 12.31 0.44 0.54
CA LYS A 32 12.12 -0.61 -0.45
C LYS A 32 10.69 -1.14 -0.30
N PHE A 33 9.88 -0.96 -1.32
CA PHE A 33 8.45 -1.30 -1.31
C PHE A 33 8.11 -2.24 -2.46
N TRP A 34 7.24 -3.22 -2.21
CA TRP A 34 6.73 -4.14 -3.22
C TRP A 34 5.36 -4.71 -2.83
N VAL A 35 4.65 -5.24 -3.82
CA VAL A 35 3.35 -5.90 -3.65
C VAL A 35 3.45 -7.30 -4.21
N LYS A 36 2.88 -8.28 -3.50
CA LYS A 36 2.78 -9.65 -3.99
C LYS A 36 1.33 -10.10 -4.04
N ASP A 37 1.04 -10.95 -4.99
CA ASP A 37 -0.17 -11.74 -5.03
C ASP A 37 -0.05 -12.90 -4.02
N CYS A 38 -0.99 -13.04 -3.08
CA CYS A 38 -0.93 -14.09 -2.06
C CYS A 38 -1.15 -15.49 -2.63
N GLN A 39 -1.89 -15.63 -3.74
CA GLN A 39 -2.24 -16.91 -4.35
C GLN A 39 -1.06 -17.47 -5.14
N THR A 40 -0.46 -16.64 -5.98
CA THR A 40 0.64 -17.04 -6.88
C THR A 40 2.02 -16.81 -6.27
N ARG A 41 2.12 -16.01 -5.21
CA ARG A 41 3.37 -15.53 -4.59
C ARG A 41 4.25 -14.69 -5.53
N ASN A 42 3.72 -14.29 -6.68
CA ASN A 42 4.44 -13.44 -7.62
C ASN A 42 4.43 -11.99 -7.15
N ILE A 43 5.50 -11.27 -7.49
CA ILE A 43 5.55 -9.82 -7.30
C ILE A 43 4.67 -9.18 -8.38
N ILE A 44 3.66 -8.45 -7.92
CA ILE A 44 2.75 -7.68 -8.77
C ILE A 44 3.41 -6.36 -9.17
N ASP A 45 3.99 -5.68 -8.17
CA ASP A 45 4.61 -4.37 -8.34
C ASP A 45 5.89 -4.30 -7.50
N GLY A 46 6.96 -3.78 -8.11
CA GLY A 46 8.25 -3.58 -7.48
C GLY A 46 9.19 -4.78 -7.62
N PRO A 47 10.22 -4.89 -6.76
CA PRO A 47 10.55 -3.96 -5.68
C PRO A 47 11.05 -2.60 -6.21
N ARG A 48 10.56 -1.52 -5.61
CA ARG A 48 10.95 -0.14 -5.96
C ARG A 48 11.42 0.62 -4.73
N TRP A 49 12.36 1.54 -4.95
CA TRP A 49 12.85 2.46 -3.93
C TRP A 49 11.99 3.72 -3.92
N LEU A 50 11.45 4.04 -2.76
CA LEU A 50 10.75 5.29 -2.50
C LEU A 50 11.71 6.21 -1.74
N VAL A 51 11.98 7.38 -2.31
CA VAL A 51 12.95 8.34 -1.77
C VAL A 51 12.37 9.75 -1.56
N ASP A 52 11.27 10.07 -2.26
CA ASP A 52 10.65 11.40 -2.27
C ASP A 52 9.65 11.60 -1.13
N PHE A 53 10.09 11.33 0.10
CA PHE A 53 9.27 11.55 1.29
C PHE A 53 9.11 13.05 1.58
N GLN A 54 7.88 13.47 1.78
CA GLN A 54 7.52 14.84 2.13
C GLN A 54 7.13 14.91 3.61
N ARG A 55 7.63 15.92 4.32
CA ARG A 55 7.23 16.20 5.69
C ARG A 55 5.92 16.98 5.66
N GLU A 56 4.87 16.43 6.26
CA GLU A 56 3.64 17.18 6.49
C GLU A 56 3.90 18.20 7.61
N SER A 57 3.37 19.42 7.47
CA SER A 57 3.63 20.51 8.42
C SER A 57 3.18 20.12 9.83
N ASP A 58 4.09 20.26 10.80
CA ASP A 58 3.92 19.88 12.21
C ASP A 58 3.73 18.37 12.48
N ALA A 59 4.07 17.51 11.51
CA ALA A 59 4.01 16.06 11.69
C ALA A 59 5.35 15.47 12.18
N ASP A 60 5.24 14.51 13.10
CA ASP A 60 6.32 13.60 13.52
C ASP A 60 6.71 12.58 12.43
N PHE A 61 6.05 12.64 11.28
CA PHE A 61 6.21 11.69 10.19
C PHE A 61 6.45 12.38 8.85
N MET A 62 7.25 11.72 8.02
CA MET A 62 7.34 12.00 6.60
C MET A 62 6.54 10.96 5.83
N THR A 63 5.93 11.36 4.73
CA THR A 63 5.06 10.49 3.95
C THR A 63 5.39 10.51 2.47
N VAL A 64 5.11 9.41 1.79
CA VAL A 64 5.14 9.34 0.33
C VAL A 64 3.90 8.60 -0.14
N ARG A 65 3.28 9.09 -1.22
CA ARG A 65 2.16 8.43 -1.89
C ARG A 65 2.69 7.75 -3.15
N THR A 66 2.34 6.49 -3.33
CA THR A 66 2.74 5.73 -4.52
C THR A 66 1.51 5.04 -5.12
N PRO A 67 1.20 5.25 -6.41
CA PRO A 67 0.06 4.60 -7.05
C PRO A 67 0.33 3.11 -7.24
N ILE A 68 -0.72 2.30 -7.11
CA ILE A 68 -0.70 0.86 -7.35
C ILE A 68 -1.89 0.50 -8.24
N THR A 69 -1.67 -0.38 -9.20
CA THR A 69 -2.72 -1.02 -9.99
C THR A 69 -2.60 -2.53 -9.79
N LEU A 70 -3.65 -3.16 -9.29
CA LEU A 70 -3.66 -4.61 -9.08
C LEU A 70 -4.10 -5.33 -10.37
N PRO A 71 -3.51 -6.49 -10.72
CA PRO A 71 -3.94 -7.30 -11.85
C PRO A 71 -5.41 -7.71 -11.72
N LEU A 72 -6.09 -7.83 -12.86
CA LEU A 72 -7.42 -8.43 -12.92
C LEU A 72 -7.36 -9.86 -12.39
N GLY A 73 -8.26 -10.20 -11.47
CA GLY A 73 -8.34 -11.54 -10.88
C GLY A 73 -7.47 -11.79 -9.65
N SER A 74 -6.66 -10.83 -9.21
CA SER A 74 -6.06 -10.91 -7.86
C SER A 74 -7.17 -10.93 -6.82
N MET A 75 -7.09 -11.84 -5.85
CA MET A 75 -8.09 -11.98 -4.78
C MET A 75 -7.57 -11.44 -3.45
N GLU A 76 -6.28 -11.61 -3.19
CA GLU A 76 -5.64 -11.09 -2.00
C GLU A 76 -4.19 -10.74 -2.30
N VAL A 77 -3.75 -9.60 -1.80
CA VAL A 77 -2.39 -9.11 -1.99
C VAL A 77 -1.76 -8.73 -0.66
N VAL A 78 -0.43 -8.83 -0.61
CA VAL A 78 0.36 -8.35 0.52
C VAL A 78 1.27 -7.21 0.06
N PHE A 79 1.14 -6.09 0.74
CA PHE A 79 1.99 -4.92 0.59
C PHE A 79 3.12 -5.04 1.59
N GLU A 80 4.36 -4.91 1.13
CA GLU A 80 5.54 -5.06 1.96
C GLU A 80 6.47 -3.86 1.80
N ALA A 81 7.09 -3.47 2.92
CA ALA A 81 8.04 -2.38 2.94
C ALA A 81 9.14 -2.57 3.96
N ILE A 82 10.36 -2.17 3.61
CA ILE A 82 11.51 -2.09 4.53
C ILE A 82 12.08 -0.68 4.44
N ALA A 83 12.24 -0.01 5.59
CA ALA A 83 12.99 1.24 5.64
C ALA A 83 14.49 0.94 5.73
N VAL A 84 15.29 1.71 5.01
CA VAL A 84 16.75 1.56 4.95
C VAL A 84 17.37 2.91 5.25
N GLU A 85 18.28 2.93 6.22
CA GLU A 85 19.06 4.11 6.55
C GLU A 85 20.20 4.30 5.55
N MET A 86 20.26 5.48 4.91
CA MET A 86 21.17 5.75 3.80
C MET A 86 22.64 5.58 4.17
N GLN A 87 23.04 6.06 5.35
CA GLN A 87 24.45 6.08 5.77
C GLN A 87 24.96 4.70 6.18
N THR A 88 24.17 3.95 6.93
CA THR A 88 24.58 2.68 7.55
C THR A 88 24.13 1.46 6.75
N GLN A 89 23.26 1.65 5.75
CA GLN A 89 22.55 0.58 5.04
C GLN A 89 21.75 -0.34 5.97
N ARG A 90 21.45 0.12 7.19
CA ARG A 90 20.72 -0.67 8.17
C ARG A 90 19.25 -0.75 7.78
N GLU A 91 18.76 -1.98 7.68
CA GLU A 91 17.35 -2.24 7.41
C GLU A 91 16.51 -2.23 8.70
N SER A 92 15.29 -1.72 8.60
CA SER A 92 14.27 -1.86 9.64
C SER A 92 13.65 -3.26 9.60
N ARG A 93 12.77 -3.56 10.56
CA ARG A 93 11.83 -4.66 10.38
C ARG A 93 10.95 -4.41 9.14
N LYS A 94 10.63 -5.49 8.44
CA LYS A 94 9.69 -5.47 7.33
C LYS A 94 8.27 -5.21 7.86
N ALA A 95 7.62 -4.20 7.30
CA ALA A 95 6.19 -3.97 7.46
C ALA A 95 5.45 -4.76 6.38
N SER A 96 4.34 -5.39 6.76
CA SER A 96 3.50 -6.18 5.86
C SER A 96 2.03 -5.91 6.18
N THR A 97 1.23 -5.63 5.16
CA THR A 97 -0.22 -5.43 5.28
C THR A 97 -0.91 -6.25 4.20
N ILE A 98 -1.83 -7.13 4.60
CA ILE A 98 -2.63 -7.95 3.69
C ILE A 98 -3.93 -7.23 3.39
N ARG A 99 -4.38 -7.26 2.14
CA ARG A 99 -5.70 -6.77 1.71
C ARG A 99 -6.36 -7.73 0.74
N SER A 100 -7.64 -7.98 0.98
CA SER A 100 -8.54 -8.60 0.01
C SER A 100 -8.80 -7.63 -1.14
N VAL A 101 -8.96 -8.17 -2.33
CA VAL A 101 -9.16 -7.41 -3.57
C VAL A 101 -10.58 -7.65 -4.07
N THR A 102 -11.30 -6.57 -4.32
CA THR A 102 -12.66 -6.61 -4.87
C THR A 102 -12.58 -6.66 -6.39
N LEU A 103 -13.42 -7.50 -6.99
CA LEU A 103 -13.57 -7.53 -8.46
C LEU A 103 -14.37 -6.30 -8.92
N PRO A 104 -14.08 -5.72 -10.11
CA PRO A 104 -14.68 -4.46 -10.53
C PRO A 104 -16.22 -4.54 -10.66
N ASN A 105 -16.74 -5.74 -10.92
CA ASN A 105 -18.16 -5.99 -11.17
C ASN A 105 -18.95 -6.37 -9.90
N LEU A 106 -18.29 -6.48 -8.73
CA LEU A 106 -18.91 -6.93 -7.47
C LEU A 106 -19.33 -5.78 -6.54
N VAL A 107 -19.20 -4.52 -6.98
CA VAL A 107 -19.62 -3.32 -6.21
C VAL A 107 -21.11 -3.00 -6.41
N GLN A 108 -21.92 -3.96 -6.86
CA GLN A 108 -23.38 -3.78 -6.96
C GLN A 108 -24.08 -4.61 -5.89
N ASP A 109 -25.13 -4.02 -5.33
CA ASP A 109 -26.11 -4.58 -4.40
C ASP A 109 -25.83 -4.42 -2.90
N ASN A 110 -26.17 -3.23 -2.34
CA ASN A 110 -26.60 -3.08 -0.94
C ASN A 110 -27.47 -1.82 -0.75
N ASP A 111 -28.38 -1.54 -1.69
CA ASP A 111 -29.44 -0.53 -1.57
C ASP A 111 -30.71 -1.00 -2.32
N VAL A 112 -31.05 -2.28 -2.19
CA VAL A 112 -32.37 -2.75 -2.64
C VAL A 112 -33.32 -2.63 -1.45
N ASP A 113 -33.90 -1.45 -1.31
CA ASP A 113 -35.04 -1.17 -0.43
C ASP A 113 -36.24 -2.00 -0.92
N PHE A 114 -36.41 -3.18 -0.32
CA PHE A 114 -37.57 -4.03 -0.57
C PHE A 114 -38.73 -3.48 0.26
N ASP A 115 -39.54 -2.60 -0.32
CA ASP A 115 -40.82 -2.18 0.25
C ASP A 115 -41.84 -3.32 0.04
N PRO A 116 -42.32 -4.00 1.10
CA PRO A 116 -43.31 -5.06 0.96
C PRO A 116 -44.73 -4.46 0.81
N PRO A 117 -45.63 -5.18 0.10
CA PRO A 117 -47.00 -4.72 -0.18
C PRO A 117 -47.93 -4.73 1.04
#